data_AF-A0ABD1QQD4-F1
#
_entry.id   AF-A0ABD1QQD4-F1
#
_cell.length_a   1.000
_cell.length_b   1.000
_cell.length_c   1.000
_cell.angle_alpha   90.00
_cell.angle_beta   90.00
_cell.angle_gamma   90.00
#
_symmetry.space_group_name_H-M   'P 1'
#
loop_
_entity.id
_entity.type
_entity.pdbx_description
1 polymer ?
#
loop_
_entity_poly.entity_id
_entity_poly.type
_entity_poly.pdbx_seq_one_letter_code
_entity_poly.pdbx_strand_id
1 'polypeptide(L)'
;MNSYYYYPKFLILILLILIPLCSSASLLNQESQAIESLLNRLDAKKPSLSVQESAAKGVLQRLLPSHLSSFEFKIITKDVCGGSNCFRISNYKSSSRDSPEIMIQGTTAIEITSGLHWYLKYWCGGHVSWDKTGGTQLASVPKPGSLPSVKNEGVVIQRPVPWNYYQNVVTSSYSYVWWDWERWEKEIDWMALQGVNLPLAFTGQESIWQKVFSEFNITKKDLNDFFGGPAFLAWARMGNLHG
;
A
#
# COMPACT_ATOMS: atom_id res chain seq x y z
N MET A 1 70.24 -24.90 -12.15
CA MET A 1 69.88 -24.76 -10.73
C MET A 1 69.68 -23.29 -10.43
N ASN A 2 68.45 -22.80 -10.40
CA ASN A 2 68.12 -21.52 -9.76
C ASN A 2 66.65 -21.55 -9.33
N SER A 3 66.45 -21.35 -8.04
CA SER A 3 65.19 -21.39 -7.30
C SER A 3 64.23 -20.27 -7.70
N TYR A 4 62.95 -20.61 -7.87
CA TYR A 4 61.84 -19.66 -7.73
C TYR A 4 61.01 -20.05 -6.50
N TYR A 5 61.27 -19.37 -5.38
CA TYR A 5 60.38 -19.31 -4.21
C TYR A 5 59.69 -17.95 -4.26
N TYR A 6 58.42 -17.85 -4.67
CA TYR A 6 57.60 -16.64 -4.43
C TYR A 6 56.10 -16.85 -4.71
N TYR A 7 55.40 -17.75 -4.00
CA TYR A 7 53.93 -17.84 -4.13
C TYR A 7 53.06 -18.15 -2.89
N PRO A 8 53.51 -18.09 -1.61
CA PRO A 8 52.57 -18.33 -0.50
C PRO A 8 51.77 -17.08 -0.07
N LYS A 9 52.30 -15.85 -0.24
CA LYS A 9 51.64 -14.62 0.25
C LYS A 9 50.47 -14.14 -0.62
N PHE A 10 50.50 -14.40 -1.93
CA PHE A 10 49.45 -13.97 -2.85
C PHE A 10 48.18 -14.84 -2.75
N LEU A 11 48.35 -16.16 -2.51
CA LEU A 11 47.24 -17.08 -2.30
C LEU A 11 46.49 -16.78 -0.99
N ILE A 12 47.21 -16.42 0.08
CA ILE A 12 46.61 -16.07 1.38
C ILE A 12 45.81 -14.76 1.28
N LEU A 13 46.26 -13.79 0.48
CA LEU A 13 45.53 -12.54 0.26
C LEU A 13 44.21 -12.76 -0.51
N ILE A 14 44.21 -13.67 -1.50
CA ILE A 14 43.00 -14.04 -2.25
C ILE A 14 41.99 -14.79 -1.36
N LEU A 15 42.46 -15.70 -0.51
CA LEU A 15 41.62 -16.41 0.47
C LEU A 15 41.01 -15.44 1.51
N LEU A 16 41.78 -14.46 1.99
CA LEU A 16 41.29 -13.45 2.94
C LEU A 16 40.24 -12.49 2.35
N ILE A 17 40.22 -12.30 1.03
CA ILE A 17 39.21 -11.50 0.32
C ILE A 17 37.97 -12.35 -0.03
N LEU A 18 38.13 -13.63 -0.39
CA LEU A 18 37.02 -14.51 -0.78
C LEU A 18 36.17 -14.99 0.39
N ILE A 19 36.75 -15.17 1.58
CA ILE A 19 36.02 -15.62 2.78
C ILE A 19 34.92 -14.62 3.20
N PRO A 20 35.18 -13.29 3.32
CA PRO A 20 34.10 -12.34 3.64
C PRO A 20 33.09 -12.17 2.50
N LEU A 21 33.48 -12.34 1.23
CA LEU A 21 32.54 -12.33 0.10
C LEU A 21 31.57 -13.52 0.14
N CYS A 22 32.03 -14.74 0.45
CA CYS A 22 31.14 -15.91 0.56
C CYS A 22 30.15 -15.80 1.73
N SER A 23 30.58 -15.28 2.89
CA SER A 23 29.70 -15.10 4.05
C SER A 23 28.65 -14.01 3.83
N SER A 24 29.02 -12.92 3.15
CA SER A 24 28.06 -11.86 2.78
C SER A 24 27.04 -12.35 1.74
N ALA A 25 27.45 -13.16 0.76
CA ALA A 25 26.54 -13.76 -0.22
C ALA A 25 25.56 -14.75 0.43
N SER A 26 26.00 -15.56 1.40
CA SER A 26 25.11 -16.48 2.12
C SER A 26 24.09 -15.76 3.01
N LEU A 27 24.50 -14.66 3.66
CA LEU A 27 23.60 -13.82 4.48
C LEU A 27 22.55 -13.11 3.62
N LEU A 28 22.97 -12.50 2.49
CA LEU A 28 22.05 -11.88 1.53
C LEU A 28 21.05 -12.89 0.96
N ASN A 29 21.49 -14.12 0.70
CA ASN A 29 20.61 -15.18 0.20
C ASN A 29 19.60 -15.64 1.26
N GLN A 30 20.00 -15.68 2.54
CA GLN A 30 19.13 -16.03 3.66
C GLN A 30 18.11 -14.92 3.98
N GLU A 31 18.52 -13.65 3.93
CA GLU A 31 17.62 -12.50 4.06
C GLU A 31 16.59 -12.47 2.91
N SER A 32 17.03 -12.72 1.68
CA SER A 32 16.15 -12.84 0.51
C SER A 32 15.09 -13.92 0.69
N GLN A 33 15.47 -15.10 1.18
CA GLN A 33 14.53 -16.20 1.45
C GLN A 33 13.52 -15.87 2.56
N ALA A 34 13.95 -15.18 3.62
CA ALA A 34 13.07 -14.77 4.71
C ALA A 34 12.02 -13.76 4.23
N ILE A 35 12.44 -12.78 3.43
CA ILE A 35 11.54 -11.79 2.81
C ILE A 35 10.57 -12.50 1.87
N GLU A 36 11.05 -13.37 0.98
CA GLU A 36 10.21 -14.11 0.04
C GLU A 36 9.17 -14.98 0.76
N SER A 37 9.57 -15.67 1.83
CA SER A 37 8.66 -16.43 2.69
C SER A 37 7.57 -15.54 3.31
N LEU A 38 7.92 -14.33 3.77
CA LEU A 38 6.96 -13.37 4.29
C LEU A 38 6.00 -12.88 3.20
N LEU A 39 6.52 -12.53 2.03
CA LEU A 39 5.70 -12.09 0.90
C LEU A 39 4.72 -13.17 0.45
N ASN A 40 5.16 -14.42 0.36
CA ASN A 40 4.30 -15.56 0.04
C ASN A 40 3.17 -15.75 1.07
N ARG A 41 3.46 -15.56 2.36
CA ARG A 41 2.42 -15.59 3.40
C ARG A 41 1.42 -14.45 3.24
N LEU A 42 1.88 -13.24 2.93
CA LEU A 42 1.01 -12.09 2.71
C LEU A 42 0.15 -12.27 1.46
N ASP A 43 0.73 -12.76 0.36
CA ASP A 43 0.02 -13.06 -0.88
C ASP A 43 -1.03 -14.17 -0.68
N ALA A 44 -0.73 -15.19 0.13
CA ALA A 44 -1.68 -16.24 0.51
C ALA A 44 -2.86 -15.73 1.37
N LYS A 45 -2.71 -14.55 2.00
CA LYS A 45 -3.77 -13.88 2.77
C LYS A 45 -4.49 -12.81 1.95
N LYS A 46 -4.15 -12.64 0.67
CA LYS A 46 -4.79 -11.65 -0.19
C LYS A 46 -6.30 -11.96 -0.31
N PRO A 47 -7.17 -10.94 -0.23
CA PRO A 47 -8.61 -11.16 -0.41
C PRO A 47 -8.94 -11.70 -1.81
N SER A 48 -10.07 -12.39 -1.94
CA SER A 48 -10.55 -12.88 -3.24
C SER A 48 -10.74 -11.74 -4.25
N LEU A 49 -10.81 -12.09 -5.53
CA LEU A 49 -11.01 -11.11 -6.61
C LEU A 49 -12.28 -10.28 -6.40
N SER A 50 -13.40 -10.94 -6.06
CA SER A 50 -14.68 -10.29 -5.82
C SER A 50 -14.66 -9.35 -4.62
N VAL A 51 -13.94 -9.68 -3.55
CA VAL A 51 -13.79 -8.80 -2.39
C VAL A 51 -12.98 -7.56 -2.75
N GLN A 52 -11.91 -7.72 -3.53
CA GLN A 52 -11.10 -6.59 -4.01
C GLN A 52 -11.91 -5.66 -4.93
N GLU A 53 -12.65 -6.22 -5.89
CA GLU A 53 -13.50 -5.44 -6.81
C GLU A 53 -14.62 -4.72 -6.04
N SER A 54 -15.24 -5.40 -5.07
CA SER A 54 -16.27 -4.80 -4.20
C SER A 54 -15.72 -3.69 -3.33
N ALA A 55 -14.51 -3.84 -2.78
CA ALA A 55 -13.84 -2.78 -2.02
C ALA A 55 -13.58 -1.54 -2.89
N ALA A 56 -13.07 -1.73 -4.12
CA ALA A 56 -12.88 -0.62 -5.06
C ALA A 56 -14.22 0.04 -5.45
N LYS A 57 -15.29 -0.73 -5.67
CA LYS A 57 -16.64 -0.19 -5.88
C LYS A 57 -17.15 0.58 -4.65
N GLY A 58 -16.80 0.16 -3.43
CA GLY A 58 -17.08 0.90 -2.19
C GLY A 58 -16.40 2.27 -2.13
N VAL A 59 -15.14 2.37 -2.58
CA VAL A 59 -14.46 3.67 -2.72
C VAL A 59 -15.19 4.55 -3.74
N LEU A 60 -15.54 4.00 -4.92
CA LEU A 60 -16.31 4.73 -5.93
C LEU A 60 -17.66 5.21 -5.38
N GLN A 61 -18.36 4.38 -4.59
CA GLN A 61 -19.65 4.72 -4.00
C GLN A 61 -19.54 5.91 -3.05
N ARG A 62 -18.52 5.95 -2.20
CA ARG A 62 -18.30 7.06 -1.27
C ARG A 62 -17.81 8.32 -1.98
N LEU A 63 -16.99 8.17 -3.03
CA LEU A 63 -16.41 9.30 -3.76
C LEU A 63 -17.39 9.94 -4.75
N LEU A 64 -18.15 9.12 -5.49
CA LEU A 64 -18.96 9.53 -6.62
C LEU A 64 -20.19 8.60 -6.81
N PRO A 65 -21.17 8.64 -5.88
CA PRO A 65 -22.25 7.64 -5.79
C PRO A 65 -23.14 7.54 -7.04
N SER A 66 -23.35 8.66 -7.74
CA SER A 66 -24.17 8.69 -8.97
C SER A 66 -23.56 7.95 -10.16
N HIS A 67 -22.27 7.61 -10.09
CA HIS A 67 -21.51 7.04 -11.20
C HIS A 67 -21.21 5.56 -11.04
N LEU A 68 -21.82 4.88 -10.07
CA LEU A 68 -21.58 3.46 -9.82
C LEU A 68 -21.80 2.58 -11.06
N SER A 69 -22.82 2.90 -11.86
CA SER A 69 -23.10 2.17 -13.10
C SER A 69 -22.21 2.60 -14.28
N SER A 70 -21.54 3.74 -14.19
CA SER A 70 -20.66 4.25 -15.26
C SER A 70 -19.31 3.54 -15.33
N PHE A 71 -18.90 2.86 -14.26
CA PHE A 71 -17.61 2.19 -14.18
C PHE A 71 -17.76 0.69 -13.96
N GLU A 72 -16.97 -0.10 -14.68
CA GLU A 72 -16.76 -1.51 -14.36
C GLU A 72 -15.33 -1.76 -13.92
N PHE A 73 -15.19 -2.52 -12.83
CA PHE A 73 -13.91 -2.84 -12.21
C PHE A 73 -13.62 -4.33 -12.32
N LYS A 74 -12.37 -4.66 -12.68
CA LYS A 74 -11.97 -6.06 -12.85
C LYS A 74 -10.54 -6.31 -12.41
N ILE A 75 -10.33 -7.35 -11.60
CA ILE A 75 -8.98 -7.81 -11.28
C ILE A 75 -8.43 -8.64 -12.45
N ILE A 76 -7.17 -8.38 -12.78
CA ILE A 76 -6.40 -9.08 -13.81
C ILE A 76 -5.10 -9.64 -13.23
N THR A 77 -4.51 -10.63 -13.89
CA THR A 77 -3.21 -11.17 -13.49
C THR A 77 -2.08 -10.22 -13.92
N LYS A 78 -0.92 -10.34 -13.26
CA LYS A 78 0.28 -9.57 -13.62
C LYS A 78 0.77 -9.87 -15.03
N ASP A 79 0.47 -11.04 -15.59
CA ASP A 79 0.88 -11.41 -16.96
C ASP A 79 0.27 -10.47 -18.00
N VAL A 80 -0.98 -10.05 -17.77
CA VAL A 80 -1.68 -9.04 -18.59
C VAL A 80 -0.99 -7.67 -18.52
N CYS A 81 -0.19 -7.43 -17.49
CA CYS A 81 0.55 -6.21 -17.20
C CYS A 81 2.06 -6.33 -17.48
N GLY A 82 2.52 -7.39 -18.14
CA GLY A 82 3.95 -7.63 -18.41
C GLY A 82 4.75 -8.04 -17.16
N GLY A 83 4.13 -8.80 -16.26
CA GLY A 83 4.76 -9.33 -15.03
C GLY A 83 4.78 -8.36 -13.85
N SER A 84 4.30 -7.12 -14.02
CA SER A 84 4.28 -6.09 -12.98
C SER A 84 2.87 -5.76 -12.50
N ASN A 85 2.74 -5.11 -11.34
CA ASN A 85 1.45 -4.54 -10.95
C ASN A 85 1.13 -3.36 -11.86
N CYS A 86 -0.12 -3.29 -12.35
CA CYS A 86 -0.56 -2.20 -13.23
C CYS A 86 -2.06 -1.98 -13.11
N PHE A 87 -2.51 -0.82 -13.60
CA PHE A 87 -3.90 -0.62 -13.98
C PHE A 87 -4.04 -0.29 -15.46
N ARG A 88 -5.20 -0.63 -16.01
CA ARG A 88 -5.59 -0.38 -17.40
C ARG A 88 -6.93 0.34 -17.42
N ILE A 89 -7.05 1.37 -18.23
CA ILE A 89 -8.28 2.15 -18.40
C ILE A 89 -8.66 2.08 -19.87
N SER A 90 -9.90 1.69 -20.17
CA SER A 90 -10.41 1.58 -21.53
C SER A 90 -11.89 1.90 -21.59
N ASN A 91 -12.41 2.18 -22.78
CA ASN A 91 -13.86 2.30 -22.97
C ASN A 91 -14.50 0.91 -22.84
N TYR A 92 -15.65 0.82 -22.20
CA TYR A 92 -16.41 -0.43 -22.13
C TYR A 92 -16.90 -0.81 -23.53
N LYS A 93 -16.81 -2.08 -23.91
CA LYS A 93 -17.04 -2.55 -25.30
C LYS A 93 -18.52 -2.76 -25.66
N SER A 94 -19.45 -2.34 -24.80
CA SER A 94 -20.89 -2.49 -25.05
C SER A 94 -21.50 -1.16 -25.45
N SER A 95 -22.41 -1.21 -26.43
CA SER A 95 -23.13 -0.04 -26.95
C SER A 95 -24.55 0.09 -26.36
N SER A 96 -24.86 -0.66 -25.31
CA SER A 96 -26.14 -0.53 -24.62
C SER A 96 -26.22 0.82 -23.89
N ARG A 97 -27.39 1.45 -23.85
CA ARG A 97 -27.58 2.68 -23.06
C ARG A 97 -27.33 2.47 -21.57
N ASP A 98 -27.52 1.25 -21.07
CA ASP A 98 -27.38 0.91 -19.66
C ASP A 98 -26.04 0.24 -19.32
N SER A 99 -25.11 0.13 -20.28
CA SER A 99 -23.79 -0.42 -19.99
C SER A 99 -22.86 0.61 -19.37
N PRO A 100 -21.88 0.18 -18.57
CA PRO A 100 -20.79 1.04 -18.11
C PRO A 100 -20.12 1.78 -19.26
N GLU A 101 -19.56 2.94 -18.98
CA GLU A 101 -18.85 3.77 -19.95
C GLU A 101 -17.35 3.42 -19.94
N ILE A 102 -16.79 3.22 -18.75
CA ILE A 102 -15.36 3.04 -18.52
C ILE A 102 -15.08 1.70 -17.83
N MET A 103 -14.12 0.95 -18.37
CA MET A 103 -13.56 -0.25 -17.76
C MET A 103 -12.22 0.10 -17.12
N ILE A 104 -12.07 -0.17 -15.83
CA ILE A 104 -10.80 -0.07 -15.10
C ILE A 104 -10.41 -1.46 -14.61
N GLN A 105 -9.27 -1.94 -15.11
CA GLN A 105 -8.71 -3.22 -14.72
C GLN A 105 -7.45 -2.98 -13.88
N GLY A 106 -7.19 -3.81 -12.87
CA GLY A 106 -5.98 -3.68 -12.06
C GLY A 106 -5.53 -5.01 -11.46
N THR A 107 -4.26 -5.11 -11.09
CA THR A 107 -3.72 -6.34 -10.46
C THR A 107 -4.11 -6.48 -8.98
N THR A 108 -4.52 -5.39 -8.34
CA THR A 108 -5.14 -5.36 -7.02
C THR A 108 -6.23 -4.27 -6.95
N ALA A 109 -7.02 -4.27 -5.87
CA ALA A 109 -7.97 -3.18 -5.60
C ALA A 109 -7.30 -1.79 -5.54
N ILE A 110 -6.04 -1.72 -5.09
CA ILE A 110 -5.29 -0.45 -5.03
C ILE A 110 -5.02 0.08 -6.43
N GLU A 111 -4.63 -0.77 -7.38
CA GLU A 111 -4.41 -0.41 -8.78
C GLU A 111 -5.70 0.04 -9.44
N ILE A 112 -6.82 -0.66 -9.19
CA ILE A 112 -8.14 -0.23 -9.69
C ILE A 112 -8.48 1.17 -9.16
N THR A 113 -8.33 1.38 -7.85
CA THR A 113 -8.67 2.66 -7.20
C THR A 113 -7.73 3.79 -7.65
N SER A 114 -6.45 3.49 -7.85
CA SER A 114 -5.47 4.42 -8.44
C SER A 114 -5.82 4.76 -9.89
N GLY A 115 -6.30 3.78 -10.66
CA GLY A 115 -6.79 3.98 -12.02
C GLY A 115 -8.04 4.86 -12.07
N LEU A 116 -8.97 4.69 -11.12
CA LEU A 116 -10.12 5.59 -10.94
C LEU A 116 -9.65 7.02 -10.67
N HIS A 117 -8.76 7.21 -9.69
CA HIS A 117 -8.21 8.53 -9.38
C HIS A 117 -7.51 9.16 -10.60
N TRP A 118 -6.71 8.37 -11.31
CA TRP A 118 -6.01 8.82 -12.51
C TRP A 118 -6.98 9.26 -13.60
N TYR A 119 -8.03 8.48 -13.88
CA TYR A 119 -9.07 8.85 -14.84
C TYR A 119 -9.77 10.15 -14.44
N LEU A 120 -10.20 10.26 -13.18
CA LEU A 120 -10.87 11.46 -12.68
C LEU A 120 -9.96 12.69 -12.81
N LYS A 121 -8.68 12.56 -12.49
CA LYS A 121 -7.70 13.64 -12.58
C LYS A 121 -7.43 14.10 -14.01
N TYR A 122 -7.12 13.16 -14.90
CA TYR A 122 -6.59 13.50 -16.23
C TYR A 122 -7.67 13.62 -17.32
N TRP A 123 -8.81 12.93 -17.19
CA TRP A 123 -9.91 12.99 -18.16
C TRP A 123 -11.06 13.88 -17.67
N CYS A 124 -11.32 13.91 -16.37
CA CYS A 124 -12.45 14.66 -15.81
C CYS A 124 -12.06 15.95 -15.10
N GLY A 125 -10.75 16.25 -14.97
CA GLY A 125 -10.25 17.45 -14.28
C GLY A 125 -10.52 17.46 -12.76
N GLY A 126 -10.84 16.32 -12.16
CA GLY A 126 -11.12 16.19 -10.74
C GLY A 126 -9.85 16.24 -9.87
N HIS A 127 -10.03 16.57 -8.59
CA HIS A 127 -8.95 16.60 -7.61
C HIS A 127 -9.41 16.01 -6.27
N VAL A 128 -8.55 15.24 -5.60
CA VAL A 128 -8.82 14.65 -4.29
C VAL A 128 -7.64 14.94 -3.36
N SER A 129 -7.90 15.65 -2.27
CA SER A 129 -6.95 15.97 -1.21
C SER A 129 -7.62 15.92 0.17
N TRP A 130 -6.86 16.13 1.24
CA TRP A 130 -7.46 16.29 2.56
C TRP A 130 -8.34 17.54 2.63
N ASP A 131 -9.38 17.50 3.47
CA ASP A 131 -10.33 18.61 3.63
C ASP A 131 -9.64 19.95 3.95
N LYS A 132 -8.55 19.93 4.73
CA LYS A 132 -7.78 21.13 5.08
C LYS A 132 -6.86 21.65 3.97
N THR A 133 -6.63 20.89 2.91
CA THR A 133 -5.69 21.22 1.81
C THR A 133 -6.38 21.43 0.46
N GLY A 134 -7.71 21.55 0.45
CA GLY A 134 -8.51 21.75 -0.77
C GLY A 134 -9.65 20.75 -0.95
N GLY A 135 -9.70 19.70 -0.14
CA GLY A 135 -10.75 18.69 -0.15
C GLY A 135 -10.87 17.95 -1.47
N THR A 136 -12.09 17.51 -1.75
CA THR A 136 -12.46 16.75 -2.95
C THR A 136 -13.22 17.64 -3.93
N GLN A 137 -12.60 17.96 -5.06
CA GLN A 137 -13.13 18.84 -6.10
C GLN A 137 -13.51 18.01 -7.33
N LEU A 138 -14.79 17.62 -7.41
CA LEU A 138 -15.31 16.74 -8.47
C LEU A 138 -16.39 17.41 -9.33
N ALA A 139 -16.60 18.72 -9.20
CA ALA A 139 -17.63 19.46 -9.94
C ALA A 139 -17.44 19.42 -11.47
N SER A 140 -16.20 19.20 -11.94
CA SER A 140 -15.88 19.07 -13.36
C SER A 140 -16.17 17.67 -13.91
N VAL A 141 -16.47 16.67 -13.07
CA VAL A 141 -16.74 15.30 -13.52
C VAL A 141 -18.08 15.27 -14.25
N PRO A 142 -18.12 14.89 -15.55
CA PRO A 142 -19.37 14.85 -16.31
C PRO A 142 -20.38 13.87 -15.72
N LYS A 143 -21.67 14.10 -15.97
CA LYS A 143 -22.74 13.19 -15.53
C LYS A 143 -22.60 11.80 -16.19
N PRO A 144 -23.16 10.74 -15.58
CA PRO A 144 -23.28 9.43 -16.23
C PRO A 144 -23.85 9.54 -17.64
N GLY A 145 -23.26 8.82 -18.60
CA GLY A 145 -23.59 8.88 -20.02
C GLY A 145 -22.86 9.99 -20.79
N SER A 146 -21.98 10.75 -20.15
CA SER A 146 -21.17 11.80 -20.78
C SER A 146 -19.71 11.76 -20.31
N LEU A 147 -19.25 10.64 -19.74
CA LEU A 147 -17.87 10.50 -19.30
C LEU A 147 -16.91 10.55 -20.52
N PRO A 148 -15.77 11.26 -20.43
CA PRO A 148 -14.87 11.40 -21.56
C PRO A 148 -14.26 10.06 -21.97
N SER A 149 -14.45 9.66 -23.23
CA SER A 149 -13.87 8.41 -23.74
C SER A 149 -12.34 8.44 -23.73
N VAL A 150 -11.74 7.31 -23.40
CA VAL A 150 -10.29 7.11 -23.50
C VAL A 150 -9.92 6.96 -24.98
N LYS A 151 -8.88 7.68 -25.43
CA LYS A 151 -8.42 7.63 -26.83
C LYS A 151 -7.70 6.30 -27.12
N ASN A 152 -7.68 5.91 -28.40
CA ASN A 152 -6.98 4.71 -28.90
C ASN A 152 -7.40 3.43 -28.16
N GLU A 153 -6.47 2.50 -27.91
CA GLU A 153 -6.72 1.22 -27.24
C GLU A 153 -6.87 1.32 -25.71
N GLY A 154 -6.80 2.52 -25.15
CA GLY A 154 -6.81 2.76 -23.71
C GLY A 154 -5.45 3.19 -23.16
N VAL A 155 -5.33 3.18 -21.83
CA VAL A 155 -4.14 3.56 -21.07
C VAL A 155 -3.71 2.38 -20.20
N VAL A 156 -2.41 2.11 -20.12
CA VAL A 156 -1.81 1.14 -19.18
C VAL A 156 -0.74 1.85 -18.37
N ILE A 157 -0.83 1.78 -17.05
CA ILE A 157 0.15 2.38 -16.13
C ILE A 157 0.65 1.30 -15.19
N GLN A 158 1.96 1.02 -15.30
CA GLN A 158 2.66 0.14 -14.39
C GLN A 158 2.99 0.87 -13.09
N ARG A 159 2.89 0.15 -11.97
CA ARG A 159 3.35 0.63 -10.69
C ARG A 159 4.88 0.74 -10.73
N PRO A 160 5.47 1.90 -10.39
CA PRO A 160 6.91 2.12 -10.54
C PRO A 160 7.75 1.42 -9.46
N VAL A 161 7.16 1.15 -8.28
CA VAL A 161 7.85 0.51 -7.15
C VAL A 161 6.96 -0.57 -6.52
N PRO A 162 7.50 -1.66 -5.95
CA PRO A 162 6.68 -2.70 -5.35
C PRO A 162 5.80 -2.20 -4.18
N TRP A 163 6.35 -1.28 -3.37
CA TRP A 163 5.74 -0.78 -2.15
C TRP A 163 5.69 0.75 -2.14
N ASN A 164 4.48 1.30 -2.12
CA ASN A 164 4.22 2.71 -1.85
C ASN A 164 3.85 2.83 -0.37
N TYR A 165 4.85 3.23 0.41
CA TYR A 165 4.73 3.41 1.85
C TYR A 165 4.07 4.74 2.22
N TYR A 166 3.33 4.76 3.32
CA TYR A 166 2.74 5.98 3.86
C TYR A 166 2.79 5.99 5.39
N GLN A 167 2.88 7.21 5.94
CA GLN A 167 2.87 7.58 7.35
C GLN A 167 4.24 7.55 8.05
N ASN A 168 4.40 8.35 9.10
CA ASN A 168 5.45 8.18 10.11
C ASN A 168 4.82 7.65 11.41
N VAL A 169 5.56 6.95 12.26
CA VAL A 169 5.08 6.49 13.57
C VAL A 169 4.52 7.64 14.42
N VAL A 170 5.11 8.84 14.33
CA VAL A 170 4.65 10.04 15.07
C VAL A 170 3.31 10.59 14.58
N THR A 171 2.91 10.29 13.34
CA THR A 171 1.63 10.75 12.76
C THR A 171 0.43 10.23 13.56
N SER A 172 0.59 9.05 14.18
CA SER A 172 -0.43 8.47 15.06
C SER A 172 -0.79 9.38 16.24
N SER A 173 0.20 10.09 16.79
CA SER A 173 0.02 11.02 17.91
C SER A 173 -0.32 12.44 17.45
N TYR A 174 0.36 12.94 16.41
CA TYR A 174 0.17 14.33 15.96
C TYR A 174 -1.12 14.56 15.17
N SER A 175 -1.59 13.55 14.44
CA SER A 175 -2.71 13.71 13.51
C SER A 175 -3.88 12.81 13.84
N TYR A 176 -3.64 11.53 14.18
CA TYR A 176 -4.70 10.51 14.18
C TYR A 176 -5.33 10.24 15.55
N VAL A 177 -4.74 10.74 16.63
CA VAL A 177 -5.08 10.36 18.01
C VAL A 177 -6.57 10.53 18.35
N TRP A 178 -7.24 11.49 17.73
CA TRP A 178 -8.66 11.79 17.95
C TRP A 178 -9.55 11.43 16.75
N TRP A 179 -9.04 10.66 15.78
CA TRP A 179 -9.84 10.24 14.64
C TRP A 179 -10.82 9.13 15.04
N ASP A 180 -12.06 9.31 14.63
CA ASP A 180 -13.06 8.25 14.59
C ASP A 180 -12.95 7.42 13.30
N TRP A 181 -13.84 6.46 13.16
CA TRP A 181 -13.89 5.61 11.98
C TRP A 181 -14.21 6.40 10.71
N GLU A 182 -15.12 7.37 10.75
CA GLU A 182 -15.51 8.15 9.57
C GLU A 182 -14.30 8.90 8.98
N ARG A 183 -13.44 9.47 9.84
CA ARG A 183 -12.21 10.09 9.37
C ARG A 183 -11.19 9.06 8.87
N TRP A 184 -11.07 7.91 9.52
CA TRP A 184 -10.17 6.83 9.08
C TRP A 184 -10.58 6.25 7.72
N GLU A 185 -11.87 6.04 7.47
CA GLU A 185 -12.39 5.55 6.19
C GLU A 185 -12.00 6.48 5.04
N LYS A 186 -12.16 7.80 5.23
CA LYS A 186 -11.70 8.81 4.26
C LYS A 186 -10.18 8.74 4.01
N GLU A 187 -9.37 8.51 5.04
CA GLU A 187 -7.92 8.39 4.85
C GLU A 187 -7.55 7.13 4.08
N ILE A 188 -8.22 6.01 4.37
CA ILE A 188 -7.97 4.73 3.69
C ILE A 188 -8.38 4.81 2.22
N ASP A 189 -9.51 5.46 1.91
CA ASP A 189 -9.92 5.74 0.53
C ASP A 189 -8.89 6.62 -0.18
N TRP A 190 -8.43 7.70 0.47
CA TRP A 190 -7.40 8.57 -0.07
C TRP A 190 -6.10 7.80 -0.33
N MET A 191 -5.64 6.98 0.62
CA MET A 191 -4.46 6.11 0.46
C MET A 191 -4.60 5.21 -0.79
N ALA A 192 -5.76 4.57 -0.98
CA ALA A 192 -6.02 3.71 -2.12
C ALA A 192 -6.03 4.48 -3.46
N LEU A 193 -6.61 5.69 -3.48
CA LEU A 193 -6.60 6.60 -4.64
C LEU A 193 -5.17 7.07 -4.98
N GLN A 194 -4.30 7.28 -3.98
CA GLN A 194 -2.88 7.62 -4.19
C GLN A 194 -1.99 6.38 -4.48
N GLY A 195 -2.55 5.18 -4.47
CA GLY A 195 -1.81 3.96 -4.75
C GLY A 195 -0.91 3.46 -3.62
N VAL A 196 -1.16 3.89 -2.37
CA VAL A 196 -0.50 3.38 -1.17
C VAL A 196 -0.89 1.92 -0.95
N ASN A 197 0.09 1.05 -0.75
CA ASN A 197 -0.12 -0.38 -0.47
C ASN A 197 0.65 -0.89 0.75
N LEU A 198 1.40 0.00 1.43
CA LEU A 198 2.09 -0.31 2.66
C LEU A 198 1.93 0.82 3.70
N PRO A 199 0.71 1.04 4.23
CA PRO A 199 0.50 2.00 5.31
C PRO A 199 0.86 1.41 6.68
N LEU A 200 1.27 2.26 7.62
CA LEU A 200 1.37 1.87 9.03
C LEU A 200 -0.03 1.68 9.65
N ALA A 201 -0.17 0.67 10.53
CA ALA A 201 -1.40 0.37 11.27
C ALA A 201 -1.11 0.27 12.78
N PHE A 202 -0.97 1.43 13.43
CA PHE A 202 -0.52 1.53 14.83
C PHE A 202 -1.63 1.46 15.89
N THR A 203 -2.90 1.55 15.48
CA THR A 203 -4.06 1.65 16.37
C THR A 203 -4.25 0.38 17.19
N GLY A 204 -4.42 0.53 18.51
CA GLY A 204 -4.81 -0.55 19.41
C GLY A 204 -3.67 -1.42 19.96
N GLN A 205 -2.40 -1.12 19.67
CA GLN A 205 -1.27 -1.93 20.16
C GLN A 205 -1.15 -1.98 21.69
N GLU A 206 -1.58 -0.94 22.40
CA GLU A 206 -1.61 -0.93 23.88
C GLU A 206 -2.52 -2.04 24.41
N SER A 207 -3.62 -2.34 23.71
CA SER A 207 -4.52 -3.44 24.09
C SER A 207 -3.88 -4.82 23.94
N ILE A 208 -2.94 -4.96 23.00
CA ILE A 208 -2.16 -6.20 22.82
C ILE A 208 -1.10 -6.30 23.91
N TRP A 209 -0.40 -5.20 24.22
CA TRP A 209 0.57 -5.16 25.32
C TRP A 209 -0.07 -5.45 26.67
N GLN A 210 -1.27 -4.93 26.94
CA GLN A 210 -2.01 -5.26 28.16
C GLN A 210 -2.29 -6.77 28.28
N LYS A 211 -2.60 -7.45 27.17
CA LYS A 211 -2.79 -8.91 27.17
C LYS A 211 -1.48 -9.64 27.47
N VAL A 212 -0.39 -9.24 26.82
CA VAL A 212 0.93 -9.81 27.07
C VAL A 212 1.33 -9.64 28.53
N PHE A 213 1.25 -8.42 29.08
CA PHE A 213 1.60 -8.15 30.49
C PHE A 213 0.74 -8.93 31.48
N SER A 214 -0.53 -9.21 31.14
CA SER A 214 -1.38 -10.04 32.00
C SER A 214 -0.87 -11.47 32.15
N GLU A 215 -0.17 -12.02 31.15
CA GLU A 215 0.47 -13.35 31.24
C GLU A 215 1.68 -13.35 32.20
N PHE A 216 2.21 -12.17 32.52
CA PHE A 216 3.29 -11.98 33.49
C PHE A 216 2.78 -11.50 34.87
N ASN A 217 1.48 -11.65 35.17
CA ASN A 217 0.85 -11.22 36.42
C ASN A 217 0.94 -9.71 36.70
N ILE A 218 1.17 -8.88 35.68
CA ILE A 218 1.13 -7.42 35.81
C ILE A 218 -0.32 -6.96 35.65
N THR A 219 -0.85 -6.27 36.66
CA THR A 219 -2.26 -5.85 36.64
C THR A 219 -2.45 -4.60 35.79
N LYS A 220 -3.69 -4.32 35.36
CA LYS A 220 -4.02 -3.06 34.68
C LYS A 220 -3.63 -1.83 35.51
N LYS A 221 -3.76 -1.92 36.84
CA LYS A 221 -3.40 -0.81 37.74
C LYS A 221 -1.89 -0.56 37.71
N ASP A 222 -1.07 -1.60 37.63
CA ASP A 222 0.38 -1.48 37.53
C ASP A 222 0.82 -0.84 36.20
N LEU A 223 -0.03 -0.91 35.17
CA LEU A 223 0.23 -0.32 33.84
C LEU A 223 -0.31 1.10 33.68
N ASN A 224 -1.00 1.65 34.68
CA ASN A 224 -1.62 2.98 34.58
C ASN A 224 -0.58 4.08 34.30
N ASP A 225 0.62 3.96 34.90
CA ASP A 225 1.72 4.92 34.78
C ASP A 225 2.84 4.41 33.84
N PHE A 226 2.55 3.36 33.07
CA PHE A 226 3.46 2.79 32.07
C PHE A 226 3.20 3.34 30.66
N PHE A 227 1.94 3.34 30.22
CA PHE A 227 1.58 3.79 28.88
C PHE A 227 1.37 5.29 28.84
N GLY A 228 2.18 5.99 28.05
CA GLY A 228 1.96 7.42 27.79
C GLY A 228 0.53 7.72 27.34
N GLY A 229 0.01 8.90 27.71
CA GLY A 229 -1.33 9.33 27.33
C GLY A 229 -1.55 9.32 25.80
N PRO A 230 -2.81 9.35 25.31
CA PRO A 230 -3.13 9.13 23.90
C PRO A 230 -2.31 9.97 22.90
N ALA A 231 -2.12 11.26 23.21
CA ALA A 231 -1.37 12.20 22.37
C ALA A 231 0.15 11.95 22.37
N PHE A 232 0.66 11.06 23.21
CA PHE A 232 2.08 10.76 23.39
C PHE A 232 2.46 9.31 23.06
N LEU A 233 1.48 8.48 22.66
CA LEU A 233 1.68 7.06 22.39
C LEU A 233 2.78 6.77 21.38
N ALA A 234 2.97 7.59 20.34
CA ALA A 234 4.03 7.38 19.37
C ALA A 234 5.42 7.32 20.02
N TRP A 235 5.73 8.23 20.95
CA TRP A 235 7.01 8.21 21.66
C TRP A 235 7.07 7.12 22.72
N ALA A 236 5.94 6.82 23.37
CA ALA A 236 5.88 5.73 24.34
C ALA A 236 6.23 4.39 23.68
N ARG A 237 5.67 4.12 22.51
CA ARG A 237 5.93 2.91 21.71
C ARG A 237 7.37 2.79 21.23
N MET A 238 8.02 3.92 21.00
CA MET A 238 9.44 3.98 20.64
C MET A 238 10.38 3.86 21.87
N GLY A 239 9.84 3.75 23.08
CA GLY A 239 10.62 3.68 24.31
C GLY A 239 11.26 5.01 24.73
N ASN A 240 10.82 6.13 24.14
CA ASN A 240 11.36 7.45 24.46
C ASN A 240 10.70 8.06 25.72
N LEU A 241 9.51 7.58 26.09
CA LEU A 241 8.81 8.00 27.30
C LEU A 241 7.93 6.87 27.84
N HIS A 242 7.54 7.00 29.10
CA HIS A 242 6.46 6.26 29.75
C HIS A 242 5.63 7.28 30.55
N GLY A 243 4.41 6.95 30.95
CA GLY A 243 3.54 7.89 31.65
C GLY A 243 2.30 7.26 32.21
#